data_AF-A0AAN8G8T7-F1
#
_entry.id   AF-A0AAN8G8T7-F1
#
_cell.length_a   1.000
_cell.length_b   1.000
_cell.length_c   1.000
_cell.angle_alpha   90.00
_cell.angle_beta   90.00
_cell.angle_gamma   90.00
#
_symmetry.space_group_name_H-M   'P 1'
#
loop_
_entity.id
_entity.type
_entity.pdbx_description
1 polymer ?
#
loop_
_entity_poly.entity_id
_entity_poly.type
_entity_poly.pdbx_seq_one_letter_code
_entity_poly.pdbx_strand_id
1 'polypeptide(L)'
;SEWAQGQSLLDRLKGEEDRYAVMFQAFVESFNKSYASDEERVFRFSVFVKNVEDFEEEESKHPGLDLDVTQFADWTEEEMIRYLSGNHREIRVDEPRFEGTSLQGNVKRPAEIDWAKAGKLTPVKDQGKTNGRR
;
A
#
# COMPACT_ATOMS: atom_id res chain seq x y z
N SER A 1 7.76 27.38 35.04
CA SER A 1 9.16 26.92 35.00
C SER A 1 9.34 26.16 33.71
N GLU A 2 10.15 26.68 32.78
CA GLU A 2 10.34 26.14 31.42
C GLU A 2 10.92 24.72 31.41
N TRP A 3 11.66 24.34 32.46
CA TRP A 3 12.27 23.01 32.61
C TRP A 3 11.26 21.86 32.77
N ALA A 4 10.11 22.10 33.41
CA ALA A 4 9.06 21.08 33.56
C ALA A 4 8.33 20.79 32.24
N GLN A 5 8.25 21.78 31.34
CA GLN A 5 7.66 21.61 30.02
C GLN A 5 8.60 20.83 29.08
N GLY A 6 9.92 21.03 29.21
CA GLY A 6 10.93 20.27 28.45
C GLY A 6 10.94 18.78 28.81
N GLN A 7 10.87 18.43 30.11
CA GLN A 7 10.78 17.02 30.54
C GLN A 7 9.53 16.33 29.97
N SER A 8 8.39 17.03 29.98
CA SER A 8 7.11 16.49 29.48
C SER A 8 7.11 16.23 27.97
N LEU A 9 7.83 17.04 27.18
CA LEU A 9 7.94 16.84 25.74
C LEU A 9 8.82 15.63 25.41
N LEU A 10 9.93 15.46 26.14
CA LEU A 10 10.82 14.30 25.98
C LEU A 10 10.11 12.99 26.34
N ASP A 11 9.34 12.97 27.44
CA ASP A 11 8.58 11.79 27.83
C ASP A 11 7.49 11.43 26.80
N ARG A 12 6.85 12.43 26.19
CA ARG A 12 5.86 12.21 25.12
C ARG A 12 6.50 11.65 23.85
N LEU A 13 7.59 12.27 23.39
CA LEU A 13 8.31 11.82 22.20
C LEU A 13 8.83 10.39 22.37
N LYS A 14 9.33 10.06 23.56
CA LYS A 14 9.76 8.71 23.91
C LYS A 14 8.60 7.71 23.87
N GLY A 15 7.43 8.09 24.38
CA GLY A 15 6.23 7.24 24.31
C GLY A 15 5.74 6.98 22.88
N GLU A 16 5.84 7.98 22.00
CA GLU A 16 5.51 7.82 20.57
C GLU A 16 6.54 6.90 19.87
N GLU A 17 7.83 7.06 20.16
CA GLU A 17 8.89 6.19 19.64
C GLU A 17 8.71 4.72 20.08
N ASP A 18 8.42 4.49 21.37
CA ASP A 18 8.15 3.16 21.92
C ASP A 18 6.91 2.52 21.25
N ARG A 19 5.86 3.31 20.98
CA ARG A 19 4.66 2.84 20.25
C ARG A 19 5.03 2.35 18.85
N TYR A 20 5.75 3.17 18.08
CA TYR A 20 6.13 2.79 16.72
C TYR A 20 7.06 1.58 16.69
N ALA A 21 7.97 1.46 17.67
CA ALA A 21 8.84 0.29 17.79
C ALA A 21 8.04 -1.01 17.96
N VAL A 22 7.00 -1.00 18.80
CA VAL A 22 6.09 -2.15 18.98
C VAL A 22 5.33 -2.47 17.69
N MET A 23 4.79 -1.44 17.01
CA MET A 23 4.09 -1.63 15.73
C MET A 23 5.00 -2.19 14.65
N PHE A 24 6.23 -1.68 14.55
CA PHE A 24 7.21 -2.16 13.59
C PHE A 24 7.64 -3.60 13.87
N GLN A 25 7.80 -3.98 15.15
CA GLN A 25 8.07 -5.37 15.50
C GLN A 25 6.93 -6.29 15.06
N ALA A 26 5.67 -5.92 15.35
CA ALA A 26 4.50 -6.69 14.94
C ALA A 26 4.40 -6.80 13.41
N PHE A 27 4.71 -5.73 12.68
CA PHE A 27 4.79 -5.72 11.21
C PHE A 27 5.86 -6.67 10.66
N VAL A 28 7.06 -6.65 11.25
CA VAL A 28 8.15 -7.54 10.85
C VAL A 28 7.76 -9.00 11.03
N GLU A 29 7.09 -9.32 12.14
CA GLU A 29 6.61 -10.67 12.44
C GLU A 29 5.44 -11.08 11.53
N SER A 30 4.45 -10.20 11.31
CA SER A 30 3.25 -10.53 10.53
C SER A 30 3.54 -10.76 9.04
N PHE A 31 4.50 -10.01 8.49
CA PHE A 31 4.89 -10.11 7.08
C PHE A 31 6.21 -10.86 6.86
N ASN A 32 6.76 -11.52 7.89
CA ASN A 32 8.04 -12.25 7.85
C ASN A 32 9.17 -11.44 7.20
N LYS A 33 9.30 -10.16 7.59
CA LYS A 33 10.32 -9.28 7.03
C LYS A 33 11.70 -9.65 7.58
N SER A 34 12.70 -9.61 6.70
CA SER A 34 14.11 -9.75 7.06
C SER A 34 14.91 -8.66 6.35
N TYR A 35 15.77 -7.97 7.09
CA TYR A 35 16.64 -6.91 6.59
C TYR A 35 18.09 -7.39 6.54
N ALA A 36 18.88 -6.91 5.58
CA ALA A 36 20.23 -7.39 5.35
C ALA A 36 21.23 -6.84 6.37
N SER A 37 20.96 -5.68 6.95
CA SER A 37 21.79 -5.07 7.99
C SER A 37 20.96 -4.25 8.99
N ASP A 38 21.58 -3.91 10.11
CA ASP A 38 20.94 -3.05 11.12
C ASP A 38 20.71 -1.64 10.59
N GLU A 39 21.59 -1.13 9.72
CA GLU A 39 21.39 0.15 9.04
C GLU A 39 20.17 0.12 8.13
N GLU A 40 19.96 -0.97 7.38
CA GLU A 40 18.76 -1.14 6.57
C GLU A 40 17.51 -1.22 7.46
N ARG A 41 17.58 -1.94 8.57
CA ARG A 41 16.46 -2.04 9.52
C ARG A 41 16.08 -0.66 10.09
N VAL A 42 17.06 0.16 10.46
CA VAL A 42 16.83 1.53 10.97
C VAL A 42 16.21 2.41 9.88
N PHE A 43 16.72 2.33 8.64
CA PHE A 43 16.14 3.04 7.52
C PHE A 43 14.68 2.62 7.28
N ARG A 44 14.39 1.31 7.25
CA ARG A 44 13.05 0.77 7.04
C ARG A 44 12.10 1.15 8.19
N PHE A 45 12.60 1.22 9.41
CA PHE A 45 11.85 1.74 10.55
C PHE A 45 11.47 3.22 10.34
N SER A 46 12.39 4.08 9.90
CA SER A 46 12.07 5.49 9.63
C SER A 46 11.02 5.67 8.52
N VAL A 47 11.06 4.83 7.49
CA VAL A 47 10.06 4.83 6.41
C VAL A 47 8.71 4.35 6.94
N PHE A 48 8.71 3.31 7.76
CA PHE A 48 7.51 2.78 8.40
C PHE A 48 6.82 3.84 9.27
N VAL A 49 7.57 4.52 10.15
CA VAL A 49 7.03 5.59 11.00
C VAL A 49 6.35 6.66 10.15
N LYS A 50 7.06 7.16 9.13
CA LYS A 50 6.52 8.19 8.24
C LYS A 50 5.22 7.73 7.54
N ASN A 51 5.20 6.51 7.02
CA ASN A 51 4.02 6.00 6.33
C ASN A 51 2.81 5.84 7.28
N VAL A 52 3.04 5.41 8.53
CA VAL A 52 1.98 5.30 9.54
C VAL A 52 1.46 6.68 9.94
N GLU A 53 2.34 7.67 10.09
CA GLU A 53 1.93 9.06 10.33
C GLU A 53 1.06 9.61 9.19
N ASP A 54 1.45 9.34 7.94
CA ASP A 54 0.68 9.74 6.75
C ASP A 54 -0.70 9.05 6.73
N PHE A 55 -0.80 7.79 7.15
CA PHE A 55 -2.07 7.06 7.24
C PHE A 55 -2.98 7.67 8.30
N GLU A 56 -2.47 7.91 9.51
CA GLU A 56 -3.24 8.52 10.61
C GLU A 56 -3.73 9.94 10.24
N GLU A 57 -2.91 10.71 9.52
CA GLU A 57 -3.32 12.03 9.01
C GLU A 57 -4.46 11.92 7.99
N GLU A 58 -4.38 10.97 7.06
CA GLU A 58 -5.40 10.79 6.02
C GLU A 58 -6.72 10.25 6.57
N GLU A 59 -6.67 9.31 7.52
CA GLU A 59 -7.84 8.83 8.27
C GLU A 59 -8.52 9.97 9.04
N SER A 60 -7.73 10.86 9.66
CA SER A 60 -8.27 12.02 10.36
C SER A 60 -8.99 13.00 9.41
N LYS A 61 -8.59 13.07 8.13
CA LYS A 61 -9.24 13.92 7.12
C LYS A 61 -10.50 13.26 6.54
N HIS A 62 -10.53 11.93 6.47
CA HIS A 62 -11.55 11.16 5.79
C HIS A 62 -12.26 10.18 6.74
N PRO A 63 -13.26 10.65 7.51
CA PRO A 63 -14.00 9.78 8.43
C PRO A 63 -14.72 8.66 7.66
N GLY A 64 -14.27 7.42 7.85
CA GLY A 64 -14.74 6.22 7.15
C GLY A 64 -13.68 5.53 6.27
N LEU A 65 -12.51 6.15 6.13
CA LEU A 65 -11.31 5.50 5.61
C LEU A 65 -10.54 4.86 6.78
N ASP A 66 -10.11 3.62 6.59
CA ASP A 66 -9.30 2.83 7.54
C ASP A 66 -8.10 2.30 6.74
N LEU A 67 -6.93 2.93 6.96
CA LEU A 67 -5.66 2.65 6.30
C LEU A 67 -4.80 1.80 7.24
N ASP A 68 -4.94 0.49 7.08
CA ASP A 68 -4.16 -0.46 7.88
C ASP A 68 -2.72 -0.64 7.35
N VAL A 69 -1.84 -1.13 8.23
CA VAL A 69 -0.45 -1.46 7.93
C VAL A 69 -0.39 -2.64 6.96
N THR A 70 -0.03 -2.36 5.71
CA THR A 70 0.14 -3.39 4.66
C THR A 70 1.58 -3.89 4.55
N GLN A 71 1.80 -4.95 3.76
CA GLN A 71 3.15 -5.49 3.48
C GLN A 71 4.12 -4.47 2.84
N PHE A 72 3.63 -3.33 2.36
CA PHE A 72 4.42 -2.26 1.74
C PHE A 72 4.64 -1.07 2.68
N ALA A 73 4.26 -1.16 3.95
CA ALA A 73 4.38 -0.07 4.92
C ALA A 73 5.84 0.39 5.15
N ASP A 74 6.84 -0.42 4.82
CA ASP A 74 8.27 -0.08 4.90
C ASP A 74 8.89 0.40 3.56
N TRP A 75 8.06 0.65 2.53
CA TRP A 75 8.53 1.08 1.20
C TRP A 75 8.44 2.59 1.03
N THR A 76 9.39 3.15 0.27
CA THR A 76 9.30 4.55 -0.17
C THR A 76 8.33 4.68 -1.35
N GLU A 77 7.83 5.89 -1.57
CA GLU A 77 6.96 6.20 -2.71
C GLU A 77 7.62 5.81 -4.03
N GLU A 78 8.91 6.06 -4.20
CA GLU A 78 9.64 5.70 -5.42
C GLU A 78 9.78 4.19 -5.58
N GLU A 79 9.95 3.43 -4.48
CA GLU A 79 9.95 1.98 -4.52
C GLU A 79 8.58 1.43 -4.94
N MET A 80 7.50 1.99 -4.38
CA MET A 80 6.12 1.68 -4.74
C MET A 80 5.85 1.97 -6.22
N ILE A 81 6.22 3.16 -6.69
CA ILE A 81 6.06 3.57 -8.10
C ILE A 81 6.85 2.62 -9.02
N ARG A 82 8.11 2.31 -8.69
CA ARG A 82 8.92 1.38 -9.49
C ARG A 82 8.28 -0.02 -9.57
N TYR A 83 7.72 -0.51 -8.47
CA TYR A 83 7.04 -1.79 -8.44
C TYR A 83 5.77 -1.80 -9.32
N LEU A 84 4.95 -0.74 -9.22
CA LEU A 84 3.71 -0.61 -9.99
C LEU A 84 3.98 -0.32 -11.49
N SER A 85 5.06 0.39 -11.79
CA SER A 85 5.40 0.83 -13.15
C SER A 85 6.12 -0.23 -13.98
N GLY A 86 6.51 -1.36 -13.37
CA GLY A 86 7.28 -2.43 -14.01
C GLY A 86 6.65 -3.07 -15.25
N ASN A 87 5.36 -2.78 -15.52
CA ASN A 87 4.59 -3.36 -16.61
C ASN A 87 3.98 -2.35 -17.60
N HIS A 88 4.46 -1.10 -17.66
CA HIS A 88 4.05 -0.22 -18.76
C HIS A 88 4.74 -0.68 -20.06
N ARG A 89 4.24 -1.76 -20.66
CA ARG A 89 4.45 -2.00 -22.07
C ARG A 89 3.82 -0.82 -22.79
N GLU A 90 4.60 -0.09 -23.57
CA GLU A 90 4.02 0.77 -24.61
C GLU A 90 3.01 -0.09 -25.36
N ILE A 91 1.72 0.22 -25.20
CA ILE A 91 0.68 -0.43 -25.99
C ILE A 91 0.92 0.09 -27.40
N ARG A 92 1.71 -0.63 -28.18
CA ARG A 92 1.70 -0.50 -29.63
C ARG A 92 0.33 -0.95 -30.06
N VAL A 93 -0.52 0.00 -30.40
CA VAL A 93 -1.82 -0.28 -30.98
C VAL A 93 -1.55 -0.69 -32.43
N ASP A 94 -1.08 -1.92 -32.62
CA ASP A 94 -0.96 -2.52 -33.94
C ASP A 94 -2.38 -2.88 -34.40
N GLU A 95 -2.98 -2.00 -35.21
CA GLU A 95 -4.29 -2.10 -35.87
C GLU A 95 -5.50 -2.40 -34.94
N PRO A 96 -6.72 -2.01 -35.32
CA PRO A 96 -7.91 -2.33 -34.54
C PRO A 96 -8.11 -3.87 -34.53
N ARG A 97 -7.76 -4.51 -33.42
CA ARG A 97 -7.91 -5.97 -33.22
C ARG A 97 -9.36 -6.42 -32.99
N PHE A 98 -10.31 -5.50 -33.04
CA PHE A 98 -11.74 -5.75 -32.79
C PHE A 98 -12.63 -4.74 -33.51
N GLU A 99 -13.38 -5.18 -34.53
CA GLU A 99 -14.60 -4.49 -34.96
C GLU A 99 -15.71 -4.86 -33.97
N GLY A 100 -15.97 -4.00 -33.00
CA GLY A 100 -17.02 -4.24 -32.02
C GLY A 100 -18.40 -4.30 -32.67
N THR A 101 -19.21 -5.26 -32.24
CA THR A 101 -20.65 -5.27 -32.56
C THR A 101 -21.26 -4.00 -31.98
N SER A 102 -22.09 -3.29 -32.76
CA SER A 102 -22.70 -2.04 -32.30
C SER A 102 -23.53 -2.28 -31.02
N LEU A 103 -23.44 -1.34 -30.08
CA LEU A 103 -24.24 -1.38 -28.87
C LEU A 103 -25.72 -1.32 -29.26
N GLN A 104 -26.45 -2.42 -29.03
CA GLN A 104 -27.90 -2.43 -29.20
C GLN A 104 -28.52 -1.45 -28.18
N GLY A 105 -29.23 -0.43 -28.67
CA GLY A 105 -29.67 0.72 -27.87
C GLY A 105 -30.67 0.44 -26.72
N ASN A 106 -31.15 -0.80 -26.59
CA ASN A 106 -32.22 -1.18 -25.64
C ASN A 106 -31.79 -2.27 -24.64
N VAL A 107 -30.55 -2.23 -24.14
CA VAL A 107 -30.11 -3.16 -23.08
C VAL A 107 -30.45 -2.59 -21.70
N LYS A 108 -31.40 -3.21 -21.00
CA LYS A 108 -31.72 -2.89 -19.60
C LYS A 108 -30.61 -3.42 -18.69
N ARG A 109 -29.70 -2.54 -18.24
CA ARG A 109 -28.60 -2.90 -17.35
C ARG A 109 -29.11 -3.08 -15.90
N PRO A 110 -28.62 -4.09 -15.16
CA PRO A 110 -28.86 -4.20 -13.72
C PRO A 110 -28.33 -2.98 -12.95
N ALA A 111 -28.94 -2.67 -11.80
CA ALA A 111 -28.48 -1.60 -10.92
C ALA A 111 -27.12 -1.94 -10.25
N GLU A 112 -26.83 -3.22 -10.07
CA GLU A 112 -25.60 -3.73 -9.49
C GLU A 112 -25.25 -5.06 -10.17
N ILE A 113 -23.97 -5.26 -10.51
CA ILE A 113 -23.46 -6.53 -11.03
C ILE A 113 -22.20 -6.88 -10.26
N ASP A 114 -22.28 -7.97 -9.49
CA ASP A 114 -21.14 -8.53 -8.76
C ASP A 114 -20.61 -9.76 -9.51
N TRP A 115 -19.51 -9.59 -10.23
CA TRP A 115 -18.86 -10.65 -11.00
C TRP A 115 -18.21 -11.74 -10.13
N ALA A 116 -17.92 -11.44 -8.87
CA ALA A 116 -17.43 -12.42 -7.91
C ALA A 116 -18.53 -13.43 -7.57
N LYS A 117 -19.73 -12.93 -7.25
CA LYS A 117 -20.92 -13.78 -7.02
C LYS A 117 -21.34 -14.58 -8.25
N ALA A 118 -21.04 -14.07 -9.45
CA ALA A 118 -21.27 -14.79 -10.70
C ALA A 118 -20.29 -15.95 -10.95
N GLY A 119 -19.30 -16.16 -10.06
CA GLY A 119 -18.29 -17.23 -10.18
C GLY A 119 -17.39 -17.06 -11.41
N LYS A 120 -17.26 -15.83 -11.93
CA LYS A 120 -16.48 -15.53 -13.15
C LYS A 120 -15.08 -15.01 -12.83
N LEU A 121 -14.75 -14.79 -11.55
CA LEU A 121 -13.42 -14.38 -11.11
C LEU A 121 -12.57 -15.61 -10.77
N THR A 122 -11.30 -15.55 -11.15
CA THR A 122 -10.26 -16.44 -10.61
C THR A 122 -9.83 -15.96 -9.22
N PRO A 123 -9.20 -16.81 -8.39
CA PRO A 123 -8.58 -16.36 -7.14
C PRO A 123 -7.66 -15.16 -7.36
N VAL A 124 -7.54 -14.31 -6.34
CA VAL A 124 -6.62 -13.15 -6.35
C VAL A 124 -5.21 -13.66 -6.62
N LYS A 125 -4.56 -13.10 -7.64
CA LYS A 125 -3.20 -13.45 -8.02
C LYS A 125 -2.22 -12.47 -7.39
N ASP A 126 -1.13 -13.00 -6.82
CA ASP A 126 0.04 -12.21 -6.47
C ASP A 126 0.88 -11.97 -7.73
N GLN A 127 1.13 -10.70 -8.08
CA GLN A 127 1.87 -10.35 -9.30
C GLN A 127 3.39 -10.46 -9.14
N GLY A 128 3.93 -10.56 -7.91
CA GLY A 128 5.34 -10.85 -7.62
C GLY A 128 6.39 -10.05 -8.42
N LYS A 129 7.66 -10.50 -8.32
CA LYS A 129 8.83 -9.99 -9.09
C LYS A 129 9.30 -10.97 -10.18
N THR A 130 8.40 -11.59 -10.93
CA THR A 130 8.82 -12.39 -12.10
C THR A 130 8.74 -11.57 -13.37
N ASN A 131 9.89 -11.00 -13.75
CA ASN A 131 10.16 -10.47 -15.08
C ASN A 131 10.06 -11.62 -16.10
N GLY A 132 8.86 -11.87 -16.61
CA GLY A 132 8.60 -12.80 -17.71
C GLY A 132 9.15 -12.26 -19.02
N ARG A 133 10.47 -12.34 -19.22
CA ARG A 133 11.09 -12.38 -20.55
C ARG A 133 11.44 -13.83 -20.88
N ARG A 134 10.57 -14.46 -21.65
CA ARG A 134 10.94 -15.44 -22.67
C ARG A 134 10.28 -15.01 -23.97
#